data_AF-X8CL69-F1
#
_entry.id   AF-X8CL69-F1
#
_cell.length_a   1.000
_cell.length_b   1.000
_cell.length_c   1.000
_cell.angle_alpha   90.00
_cell.angle_beta   90.00
_cell.angle_gamma   90.00
#
_symmetry.space_group_name_H-M   'P 1'
#
loop_
_entity.id
_entity.type
_entity.pdbx_description
1 polymer ?
#
loop_
_entity_poly.entity_id
_entity_poly.type
_entity_poly.pdbx_seq_one_letter_code
_entity_poly.pdbx_strand_id
1 'polypeptide(L)'
;MSDGERVLPRELTDLPEEIRSVPPPPIPDLPEPYGLRLAEPEADAEMIAEWMGRPHLVEAWESHWPVARWHRYLRAQLDGGFSRPFLALHDGVDRAYIELYRAAKDSIATRYDHDPYDLGLHVAVADLDYIQRGHVGYLLPHLVGSIFTLDPRCRRIMFDPDHRNALARKFCERGGCAFLGEHDMANRRMALYVLPRTPDDIPRA
;
A
#
# COMPACT_ATOMS: atom_id res chain seq x y z
N MET A 1 25.14 -11.01 -12.70
CA MET A 1 24.48 -10.87 -11.38
C MET A 1 24.51 -9.39 -11.07
N SER A 2 23.36 -8.71 -11.14
CA SER A 2 23.29 -7.26 -10.93
C SER A 2 23.28 -6.98 -9.43
N ASP A 3 24.39 -6.46 -8.92
CA ASP A 3 24.61 -6.08 -7.52
C ASP A 3 24.08 -4.67 -7.20
N GLY A 4 23.00 -4.24 -7.89
CA GLY A 4 22.52 -2.85 -7.87
C GLY A 4 21.00 -2.68 -7.72
N GLU A 5 20.24 -3.77 -7.60
CA GLU A 5 18.79 -3.66 -7.45
C GLU A 5 18.41 -3.53 -5.97
N ARG A 6 17.95 -2.33 -5.58
CA ARG A 6 17.41 -2.10 -4.24
C ARG A 6 16.26 -3.07 -3.98
N VAL A 7 16.30 -3.73 -2.82
CA VAL A 7 15.24 -4.67 -2.42
C VAL A 7 13.90 -3.94 -2.32
N LEU A 8 13.88 -2.78 -1.67
CA LEU A 8 12.72 -1.87 -1.61
C LEU A 8 12.95 -0.70 -2.57
N PRO A 9 12.50 -0.78 -3.84
CA PRO A 9 12.87 0.20 -4.86
C PRO A 9 12.28 1.60 -4.61
N ARG A 10 11.19 1.68 -3.85
CA ARG A 10 10.48 2.94 -3.55
C ARG A 10 10.95 3.62 -2.27
N GLU A 11 11.71 2.91 -1.42
CA GLU A 11 12.18 3.45 -0.14
C GLU A 11 13.24 4.55 -0.38
N LEU A 12 13.00 5.71 0.22
CA LEU A 12 13.97 6.79 0.31
C LEU A 12 14.85 6.55 1.55
N THR A 13 16.17 6.55 1.36
CA THR A 13 17.13 6.22 2.43
C THR A 13 17.86 7.44 2.99
N ASP A 14 17.98 8.53 2.22
CA ASP A 14 18.57 9.79 2.66
C ASP A 14 17.46 10.75 3.11
N LEU A 15 17.05 10.59 4.36
CA LEU A 15 15.92 11.31 4.95
C LEU A 15 16.36 12.13 6.17
N PRO A 16 15.76 13.31 6.40
CA PRO A 16 15.88 14.06 7.65
C PRO A 16 15.50 13.20 8.86
N GLU A 17 16.09 13.50 10.02
CA GLU A 17 15.86 12.73 11.26
C GLU A 17 14.38 12.73 11.68
N GLU A 18 13.65 13.81 11.41
CA GLU A 18 12.22 13.92 11.72
C GLU A 18 11.36 12.88 10.98
N ILE A 19 11.75 12.48 9.77
CA ILE A 19 11.08 11.42 8.98
C ILE A 19 11.65 10.06 9.36
N ARG A 20 12.98 9.95 9.48
CA ARG A 20 13.66 8.69 9.80
C ARG A 20 13.18 8.09 11.12
N SER A 21 13.00 8.94 12.13
CA SER A 21 12.57 8.57 13.49
C SER A 21 11.09 8.18 13.59
N VAL A 22 10.27 8.42 12.56
CA VAL A 22 8.87 7.97 12.54
C VAL A 22 8.83 6.45 12.61
N PRO A 23 8.09 5.85 13.56
CA PRO A 23 8.04 4.41 13.74
C PRO A 23 7.44 3.71 12.51
N PRO A 24 7.62 2.39 12.37
CA PRO A 24 6.94 1.62 11.34
C PRO A 24 5.41 1.86 11.35
N PRO A 25 4.72 1.63 10.23
CA PRO A 25 3.25 1.68 10.20
C PRO A 25 2.61 0.81 11.28
N PRO A 26 1.41 1.14 11.80
CA PRO A 26 0.72 0.29 12.78
C PRO A 26 0.33 -1.08 12.19
N ILE A 27 -0.07 -2.03 13.03
CA ILE A 27 -0.74 -3.28 12.61
C ILE A 27 -2.23 -3.09 12.86
N PRO A 28 -3.04 -2.79 11.83
CA PRO A 28 -4.48 -2.65 11.97
C PRO A 28 -5.17 -4.01 12.01
N ASP A 29 -6.34 -4.03 12.63
CA ASP A 29 -7.23 -5.18 12.66
C ASP A 29 -8.46 -4.96 11.78
N LEU A 30 -9.07 -6.06 11.34
CA LEU A 30 -10.35 -6.11 10.63
C LEU A 30 -11.38 -6.90 11.46
N PRO A 31 -12.68 -6.58 11.36
CA PRO A 31 -13.72 -7.30 12.08
C PRO A 31 -13.98 -8.69 11.49
N GLU A 32 -14.36 -9.65 12.33
CA GLU A 32 -14.83 -10.96 11.86
C GLU A 32 -16.02 -10.82 10.87
N PRO A 33 -16.13 -11.72 9.87
CA PRO A 33 -15.28 -12.89 9.60
C PRO A 33 -13.99 -12.57 8.81
N TYR A 34 -13.63 -11.29 8.72
CA TYR A 34 -12.38 -10.85 8.12
C TYR A 34 -11.27 -10.77 9.14
N GLY A 35 -10.04 -10.76 8.65
CA GLY A 35 -8.88 -10.50 9.48
C GLY A 35 -7.75 -9.88 8.68
N LEU A 36 -6.72 -9.49 9.40
CA LEU A 36 -5.48 -9.01 8.82
C LEU A 36 -4.32 -9.62 9.61
N ARG A 37 -3.33 -10.19 8.91
CA ARG A 37 -2.10 -10.70 9.53
C ARG A 37 -0.90 -10.18 8.78
N LEU A 38 0.25 -10.09 9.46
CA LEU A 38 1.51 -9.85 8.75
C LEU A 38 1.79 -11.03 7.82
N ALA A 39 2.34 -10.72 6.64
CA ALA A 39 2.86 -11.74 5.75
C ALA A 39 4.16 -12.31 6.34
N GLU A 40 4.35 -13.61 6.25
CA GLU A 40 5.53 -14.34 6.68
C GLU A 40 6.36 -14.71 5.44
N PRO A 41 7.62 -14.25 5.30
CA PRO A 41 8.38 -14.46 4.07
C PRO A 41 8.51 -15.93 3.65
N GLU A 42 8.73 -16.82 4.62
CA GLU A 42 8.91 -18.25 4.39
C GLU A 42 7.63 -18.95 3.94
N ALA A 43 6.47 -18.53 4.47
CA ALA A 43 5.20 -19.18 4.23
C ALA A 43 4.44 -18.59 3.04
N ASP A 44 4.54 -17.26 2.85
CA ASP A 44 3.62 -16.53 1.97
C ASP A 44 4.26 -16.06 0.66
N ALA A 45 5.58 -16.03 0.54
CA ALA A 45 6.25 -15.50 -0.66
C ALA A 45 5.85 -16.24 -1.95
N GLU A 46 5.63 -17.56 -1.87
CA GLU A 46 5.21 -18.35 -3.03
C GLU A 46 3.78 -17.99 -3.47
N MET A 47 2.85 -17.91 -2.51
CA MET A 47 1.46 -17.51 -2.76
C MET A 47 1.38 -16.09 -3.34
N ILE A 48 2.10 -15.13 -2.74
CA ILE A 48 2.11 -13.74 -3.20
C ILE A 48 2.73 -13.64 -4.60
N ALA A 49 3.80 -14.39 -4.89
CA ALA A 49 4.38 -14.44 -6.23
C ALA A 49 3.40 -14.99 -7.28
N GLU A 50 2.62 -16.02 -6.92
CA GLU A 50 1.56 -16.54 -7.79
C GLU A 50 0.50 -15.47 -8.06
N TRP A 51 -0.04 -14.82 -7.03
CA TRP A 51 -1.02 -13.74 -7.19
C TRP A 51 -0.49 -12.64 -8.09
N MET A 52 0.75 -12.20 -7.87
CA MET A 52 1.37 -11.11 -8.63
C MET A 52 1.74 -11.50 -10.07
N GLY A 53 1.63 -12.78 -10.43
CA GLY A 53 1.67 -13.28 -11.80
C GLY A 53 0.31 -13.35 -12.49
N ARG A 54 -0.81 -13.12 -11.78
CA ARG A 54 -2.16 -13.13 -12.38
C ARG A 54 -2.35 -11.92 -13.28
N PRO A 55 -3.01 -12.04 -14.45
CA PRO A 55 -3.06 -10.98 -15.46
C PRO A 55 -3.49 -9.61 -14.94
N HIS A 56 -4.54 -9.54 -14.12
CA HIS A 56 -5.05 -8.28 -13.58
C HIS A 56 -4.10 -7.61 -12.57
N LEU A 57 -3.27 -8.40 -11.88
CA LEU A 57 -2.24 -7.87 -10.99
C LEU A 57 -0.99 -7.49 -11.77
N VAL A 58 -0.59 -8.23 -12.80
CA VAL A 58 0.53 -7.83 -13.68
C VAL A 58 0.26 -6.49 -14.36
N GLU A 59 -0.98 -6.21 -14.76
CA GLU A 59 -1.35 -4.94 -15.38
C GLU A 59 -1.38 -3.78 -14.36
N ALA A 60 -1.67 -4.07 -13.09
CA ALA A 60 -1.82 -3.07 -12.04
C ALA A 60 -0.57 -2.87 -11.18
N TRP A 61 0.32 -3.87 -11.13
CA TRP A 61 1.50 -3.95 -10.28
C TRP A 61 2.72 -4.36 -11.11
N GLU A 62 3.84 -3.71 -10.85
CA GLU A 62 5.13 -3.99 -11.53
C GLU A 62 5.94 -5.06 -10.78
N SER A 63 5.23 -6.00 -10.14
CA SER A 63 5.77 -6.90 -9.12
C SER A 63 5.66 -8.38 -9.47
N HIS A 64 5.54 -8.70 -10.77
CA HIS A 64 5.64 -10.07 -11.26
C HIS A 64 7.09 -10.56 -11.19
N TRP A 65 7.48 -10.96 -9.99
CA TRP A 65 8.84 -11.31 -9.62
C TRP A 65 8.95 -12.78 -9.25
N PRO A 66 10.16 -13.39 -9.37
CA PRO A 66 10.40 -14.72 -8.83
C PRO A 66 10.18 -14.79 -7.31
N VAL A 67 9.78 -15.95 -6.80
CA VAL A 67 9.55 -16.21 -5.35
C VAL A 67 10.72 -15.74 -4.48
N ALA A 68 11.96 -16.01 -4.90
CA ALA A 68 13.16 -15.61 -4.16
C ALA A 68 13.29 -14.09 -3.99
N ARG A 69 12.71 -13.29 -4.90
CA ARG A 69 12.65 -11.84 -4.76
C ARG A 69 11.55 -11.42 -3.80
N TRP A 70 10.38 -12.03 -3.88
CA TRP A 70 9.29 -11.80 -2.91
C TRP A 70 9.73 -12.12 -1.48
N HIS A 71 10.45 -13.22 -1.27
CA HIS A 71 11.03 -13.57 0.03
C HIS A 71 11.93 -12.46 0.58
N ARG A 72 12.89 -11.97 -0.22
CA ARG A 72 13.76 -10.84 0.19
C ARG A 72 12.98 -9.55 0.43
N TYR A 73 11.98 -9.28 -0.41
CA TYR A 73 11.16 -8.07 -0.34
C TYR A 73 10.35 -8.01 0.95
N LEU A 74 9.60 -9.08 1.26
CA LEU A 74 8.83 -9.20 2.50
C LEU A 74 9.72 -9.10 3.74
N ARG A 75 10.88 -9.77 3.73
CA ARG A 75 11.84 -9.68 4.83
C ARG A 75 12.36 -8.26 5.03
N ALA A 76 12.73 -7.55 3.95
CA ALA A 76 13.19 -6.17 4.04
C ALA A 76 12.10 -5.22 4.58
N GLN A 77 10.83 -5.43 4.23
CA GLN A 77 9.72 -4.66 4.81
C GLN A 77 9.61 -4.92 6.33
N LEU A 78 9.65 -6.18 6.76
CA LEU A 78 9.52 -6.56 8.17
C LEU A 78 10.71 -6.13 9.05
N ASP A 79 11.93 -6.17 8.51
CA ASP A 79 13.15 -5.74 9.20
C ASP A 79 13.24 -4.20 9.27
N GLY A 80 12.53 -3.50 8.38
CA GLY A 80 12.59 -2.06 8.21
C GLY A 80 11.51 -1.27 8.95
N GLY A 81 11.58 0.05 8.82
CA GLY A 81 10.58 1.00 9.34
C GLY A 81 9.79 1.74 8.27
N PHE A 82 9.87 1.28 7.03
CA PHE A 82 9.25 1.89 5.87
C PHE A 82 7.83 1.37 5.60
N SER A 83 7.68 0.05 5.48
CA SER A 83 6.46 -0.60 5.01
C SER A 83 6.18 -1.86 5.81
N ARG A 84 4.91 -2.24 5.93
CA ARG A 84 4.48 -3.52 6.51
C ARG A 84 3.64 -4.30 5.49
N PRO A 85 3.99 -5.57 5.21
CA PRO A 85 3.22 -6.44 4.35
C PRO A 85 2.16 -7.18 5.14
N PHE A 86 0.94 -7.20 4.64
CA PHE A 86 -0.18 -7.89 5.25
C PHE A 86 -0.89 -8.81 4.28
N LEU A 87 -1.51 -9.84 4.82
CA LEU A 87 -2.53 -10.64 4.15
C LEU A 87 -3.87 -10.39 4.80
N ALA A 88 -4.85 -10.00 3.98
CA ALA A 88 -6.25 -9.88 4.38
C ALA A 88 -6.97 -11.18 4.07
N LEU A 89 -7.65 -11.71 5.08
CA LEU A 89 -8.35 -12.99 5.03
C LEU A 89 -9.86 -12.81 5.23
N HIS A 90 -10.62 -13.76 4.70
CA HIS A 90 -12.07 -13.87 4.85
C HIS A 90 -12.43 -15.34 5.08
N ASP A 91 -13.13 -15.65 6.18
CA ASP A 91 -13.45 -17.01 6.61
C ASP A 91 -12.19 -17.91 6.67
N GLY A 92 -11.07 -17.35 7.16
CA GLY A 92 -9.79 -18.06 7.29
C GLY A 92 -9.03 -18.29 5.98
N VAL A 93 -9.51 -17.77 4.84
CA VAL A 93 -8.83 -17.88 3.54
C VAL A 93 -8.18 -16.54 3.18
N ASP A 94 -6.89 -16.55 2.86
CA ASP A 94 -6.17 -15.37 2.38
C ASP A 94 -6.71 -14.93 1.01
N ARG A 95 -7.04 -13.63 0.87
CA ARG A 95 -7.70 -13.07 -0.33
C ARG A 95 -6.98 -11.89 -0.95
N ALA A 96 -6.20 -11.15 -0.18
CA ALA A 96 -5.51 -9.97 -0.67
C ALA A 96 -4.19 -9.73 0.05
N TYR A 97 -3.23 -9.20 -0.69
CA TYR A 97 -1.98 -8.68 -0.17
C TYR A 97 -2.10 -7.16 -0.03
N ILE A 98 -1.62 -6.62 1.08
CA ILE A 98 -1.71 -5.20 1.41
C ILE A 98 -0.34 -4.70 1.85
N GLU A 99 0.04 -3.51 1.38
CA GLU A 99 1.19 -2.78 1.88
C GLU A 99 0.71 -1.51 2.56
N LEU A 100 0.97 -1.38 3.85
CA LEU A 100 0.83 -0.10 4.55
C LEU A 100 2.23 0.48 4.73
N TYR A 101 2.47 1.69 4.28
CA TYR A 101 3.81 2.28 4.29
C TYR A 101 3.82 3.73 4.76
N ARG A 102 4.98 4.22 5.23
CA ARG A 102 5.20 5.64 5.54
C ARG A 102 5.41 6.41 4.24
N ALA A 103 4.43 7.21 3.84
CA ALA A 103 4.45 7.91 2.57
C ALA A 103 5.60 8.91 2.46
N ALA A 104 6.00 9.55 3.57
CA ALA A 104 7.18 10.42 3.64
C ALA A 104 8.53 9.68 3.43
N LYS A 105 8.53 8.35 3.56
CA LYS A 105 9.69 7.48 3.28
C LYS A 105 9.60 6.83 1.89
N ASP A 106 8.55 7.10 1.13
CA ASP A 106 8.34 6.59 -0.23
C ASP A 106 8.69 7.64 -1.28
N SER A 107 9.09 7.20 -2.47
CA SER A 107 9.26 8.03 -3.66
C SER A 107 8.12 9.02 -3.95
N ILE A 108 6.86 8.72 -3.56
CA ILE A 108 5.72 9.64 -3.73
C ILE A 108 5.83 10.93 -2.90
N ALA A 109 6.65 10.95 -1.84
CA ALA A 109 6.90 12.14 -1.01
C ALA A 109 7.42 13.34 -1.83
N THR A 110 8.02 13.07 -2.99
CA THR A 110 8.54 14.10 -3.91
C THR A 110 7.46 14.79 -4.75
N ARG A 111 6.20 14.36 -4.65
CA ARG A 111 5.09 14.77 -5.55
C ARG A 111 3.99 15.57 -4.86
N TYR A 112 4.09 15.77 -3.56
CA TYR A 112 3.14 16.56 -2.77
C TYR A 112 3.80 17.07 -1.48
N ASP A 113 3.15 18.03 -0.82
CA ASP A 113 3.55 18.52 0.51
C ASP A 113 3.20 17.48 1.58
N HIS A 114 4.16 16.58 1.84
CA HIS A 114 4.00 15.42 2.72
C HIS A 114 4.18 15.78 4.20
N ASP A 115 3.36 15.15 5.06
CA ASP A 115 3.59 15.13 6.50
C ASP A 115 4.38 13.86 6.89
N PRO A 116 5.31 13.92 7.87
CA PRO A 116 6.07 12.74 8.31
C PRO A 116 5.22 11.52 8.69
N TYR A 117 3.96 11.73 9.11
CA TYR A 117 3.04 10.67 9.54
C TYR A 117 2.06 10.22 8.45
N ASP A 118 2.15 10.75 7.24
CA ASP A 118 1.34 10.30 6.13
C ASP A 118 1.60 8.81 5.86
N LEU A 119 0.52 8.06 5.72
CA LEU A 119 0.57 6.64 5.37
C LEU A 119 0.15 6.47 3.91
N GLY A 120 0.71 5.49 3.22
CA GLY A 120 0.23 5.05 1.92
C GLY A 120 -0.26 3.62 1.99
N LEU A 121 -1.18 3.28 1.09
CA LEU A 121 -1.83 1.97 1.07
C LEU A 121 -1.86 1.39 -0.35
N HIS A 122 -1.27 0.22 -0.53
CA HIS A 122 -1.46 -0.60 -1.73
C HIS A 122 -2.29 -1.83 -1.41
N VAL A 123 -3.18 -2.22 -2.32
CA VAL A 123 -4.04 -3.40 -2.17
C VAL A 123 -4.03 -4.22 -3.47
N ALA A 124 -3.64 -5.49 -3.35
CA ALA A 124 -3.67 -6.48 -4.42
C ALA A 124 -4.65 -7.58 -4.03
N VAL A 125 -5.79 -7.67 -4.72
CA VAL A 125 -6.77 -8.73 -4.48
C VAL A 125 -6.52 -9.88 -5.44
N ALA A 126 -6.38 -11.09 -4.88
CA ALA A 126 -6.05 -12.29 -5.64
C ALA A 126 -7.17 -12.66 -6.62
N ASP A 127 -8.41 -12.68 -6.14
CA ASP A 127 -9.58 -13.16 -6.89
C ASP A 127 -10.48 -12.00 -7.33
N LEU A 128 -10.71 -11.85 -8.64
CA LEU A 128 -11.59 -10.81 -9.18
C LEU A 128 -13.05 -10.95 -8.68
N ASP A 129 -13.53 -12.17 -8.47
CA ASP A 129 -14.87 -12.43 -7.92
C ASP A 129 -15.05 -11.79 -6.54
N TYR A 130 -13.97 -11.75 -5.74
CA TYR A 130 -13.98 -11.11 -4.42
C TYR A 130 -14.16 -9.59 -4.52
N ILE A 131 -13.53 -8.98 -5.54
CA ILE A 131 -13.72 -7.55 -5.87
C ILE A 131 -15.17 -7.31 -6.31
N GLN A 132 -15.68 -8.14 -7.24
CA GLN A 132 -17.00 -7.97 -7.84
C GLN A 132 -18.14 -8.11 -6.82
N ARG A 133 -17.95 -8.92 -5.78
CA ARG A 133 -18.90 -9.07 -4.66
C ARG A 133 -18.88 -7.92 -3.65
N GLY A 134 -18.01 -6.92 -3.83
CA GLY A 134 -18.00 -5.70 -3.04
C GLY A 134 -17.25 -5.80 -1.71
N HIS A 135 -16.55 -6.90 -1.43
CA HIS A 135 -15.81 -7.08 -0.18
C HIS A 135 -14.76 -5.98 0.04
N VAL A 136 -14.05 -5.58 -1.01
CA VAL A 136 -13.02 -4.50 -0.93
C VAL A 136 -13.64 -3.17 -0.47
N GLY A 137 -14.80 -2.81 -1.04
CA GLY A 137 -15.51 -1.58 -0.68
C GLY A 137 -16.08 -1.62 0.74
N TYR A 138 -16.45 -2.81 1.22
CA TYR A 138 -16.86 -3.01 2.61
C TYR A 138 -15.68 -2.91 3.59
N LEU A 139 -14.54 -3.54 3.27
CA LEU A 139 -13.41 -3.66 4.19
C LEU A 139 -12.57 -2.42 4.31
N LEU A 140 -12.39 -1.67 3.22
CA LEU A 140 -11.46 -0.54 3.24
C LEU A 140 -11.83 0.54 4.28
N PRO A 141 -13.11 0.92 4.47
CA PRO A 141 -13.49 1.83 5.56
C PRO A 141 -13.10 1.33 6.95
N HIS A 142 -13.23 0.02 7.22
CA HIS A 142 -12.81 -0.58 8.50
C HIS A 142 -11.29 -0.52 8.67
N LEU A 143 -10.54 -0.85 7.60
CA LEU A 143 -9.08 -0.76 7.61
C LEU A 143 -8.62 0.68 7.88
N VAL A 144 -9.18 1.65 7.15
CA VAL A 144 -8.88 3.09 7.30
C VAL A 144 -9.19 3.56 8.72
N GLY A 145 -10.36 3.20 9.27
CA GLY A 145 -10.73 3.55 10.65
C GLY A 145 -9.76 2.98 11.68
N SER A 146 -9.34 1.73 11.50
CA SER A 146 -8.36 1.05 12.35
C SER A 146 -6.99 1.75 12.29
N ILE A 147 -6.51 2.08 11.08
CA ILE A 147 -5.26 2.82 10.85
C ILE A 147 -5.29 4.18 11.57
N PHE A 148 -6.32 4.99 11.36
CA PHE A 148 -6.41 6.32 11.99
C PHE A 148 -6.56 6.26 13.52
N THR A 149 -7.15 5.18 14.05
CA THR A 149 -7.24 4.96 15.50
C THR A 149 -5.87 4.62 16.09
N LEU A 150 -5.10 3.75 15.42
CA LEU A 150 -3.80 3.28 15.89
C LEU A 150 -2.66 4.27 15.66
N ASP A 151 -2.77 5.13 14.65
CA ASP A 151 -1.84 6.23 14.41
C ASP A 151 -2.58 7.59 14.43
N PRO A 152 -2.76 8.20 15.62
CA PRO A 152 -3.46 9.47 15.76
C PRO A 152 -2.78 10.65 15.05
N ARG A 153 -1.48 10.53 14.72
CA ARG A 153 -0.73 11.57 14.02
C ARG A 153 -0.88 11.46 12.50
N CYS A 154 -1.24 10.28 12.00
CA CYS A 154 -1.59 10.11 10.60
C CYS A 154 -2.84 10.93 10.26
N ARG A 155 -2.66 11.94 9.41
CA ARG A 155 -3.72 12.86 8.97
C ARG A 155 -4.39 12.43 7.67
N ARG A 156 -3.76 11.54 6.91
CA ARG A 156 -4.22 11.15 5.57
C ARG A 156 -3.59 9.84 5.13
N ILE A 157 -4.29 9.15 4.23
CA ILE A 157 -3.83 7.93 3.58
C ILE A 157 -3.70 8.18 2.08
N MET A 158 -2.53 7.88 1.52
CA MET A 158 -2.17 8.10 0.13
C MET A 158 -2.48 6.87 -0.72
N PHE A 159 -2.93 7.11 -1.95
CA PHE A 159 -3.14 6.09 -2.97
C PHE A 159 -2.54 6.56 -4.29
N ASP A 160 -1.79 5.70 -4.97
CA ASP A 160 -1.07 6.02 -6.20
C ASP A 160 -1.29 4.96 -7.31
N PRO A 161 -2.54 4.67 -7.71
CA PRO A 161 -2.81 3.77 -8.83
C PRO A 161 -2.16 4.24 -10.13
N ASP A 162 -1.96 3.31 -11.07
CA ASP A 162 -1.51 3.66 -12.42
C ASP A 162 -2.55 4.60 -13.04
N HIS A 163 -2.09 5.61 -13.77
CA HIS A 163 -3.00 6.60 -14.34
C HIS A 163 -4.04 5.99 -15.30
N ARG A 164 -3.75 4.81 -15.89
CA ARG A 164 -4.63 4.04 -16.77
C ARG A 164 -5.58 3.12 -16.01
N ASN A 165 -5.34 2.86 -14.72
CA ASN A 165 -6.19 1.98 -13.91
C ASN A 165 -7.49 2.70 -13.51
N ALA A 166 -8.42 2.77 -14.47
CA ALA A 166 -9.69 3.46 -14.33
C ALA A 166 -10.55 2.90 -13.17
N LEU A 167 -10.42 1.61 -12.86
CA LEU A 167 -11.16 1.00 -11.75
C LEU A 167 -10.64 1.49 -10.40
N ALA A 168 -9.32 1.48 -10.18
CA ALA A 168 -8.72 1.97 -8.94
C ALA A 168 -8.93 3.47 -8.74
N ARG A 169 -8.84 4.27 -9.82
CA ARG A 169 -9.13 5.71 -9.79
C ARG A 169 -10.57 6.00 -9.38
N LYS A 170 -11.54 5.37 -10.06
CA LYS A 170 -12.97 5.50 -9.71
C LYS A 170 -13.25 5.03 -8.29
N PHE A 171 -12.55 4.01 -7.82
CA PHE A 171 -12.67 3.52 -6.46
C PHE A 171 -12.18 4.57 -5.45
N CYS A 172 -11.04 5.23 -5.69
CA CYS A 172 -10.56 6.35 -4.86
C CYS A 172 -11.56 7.51 -4.83
N GLU A 173 -12.06 7.92 -6.01
CA GLU A 173 -13.01 9.02 -6.16
C GLU A 173 -14.33 8.74 -5.42
N ARG A 174 -14.87 7.52 -5.53
CA ARG A 174 -16.09 7.10 -4.81
C ARG A 174 -15.85 6.92 -3.32
N GLY A 175 -14.61 6.62 -2.92
CA GLY A 175 -14.18 6.51 -1.52
C GLY A 175 -13.94 7.85 -0.83
N GLY A 176 -14.18 8.99 -1.51
CA GLY A 176 -14.00 10.32 -0.94
C GLY A 176 -12.57 10.83 -0.98
N CYS A 177 -11.69 10.22 -1.78
CA CYS A 177 -10.33 10.72 -1.94
C CYS A 177 -10.32 12.01 -2.76
N ALA A 178 -9.49 12.97 -2.36
CA ALA A 178 -9.15 14.11 -3.20
C ALA A 178 -8.04 13.72 -4.20
N PHE A 179 -8.14 14.24 -5.43
CA PHE A 179 -7.18 14.00 -6.49
C PHE A 179 -6.07 15.06 -6.47
N LEU A 180 -4.81 14.62 -6.47
CA LEU A 180 -3.60 15.46 -6.39
C LEU A 180 -2.80 15.47 -7.71
N GLY A 181 -3.43 15.09 -8.82
CA GLY A 181 -2.82 15.11 -10.14
C GLY A 181 -2.18 13.79 -10.57
N GLU A 182 -1.77 13.76 -11.84
CA GLU A 182 -0.95 12.66 -12.38
C GLU A 182 0.52 13.07 -12.39
N HIS A 183 1.39 12.13 -12.07
CA HIS A 183 2.82 12.37 -11.91
C HIS A 183 3.63 11.30 -12.64
N ASP A 184 4.59 11.74 -13.46
CA ASP A 184 5.56 10.84 -14.07
C ASP A 184 6.64 10.46 -13.05
N MET A 185 6.77 9.16 -12.80
CA MET A 185 7.77 8.52 -11.94
C MET A 185 8.83 7.82 -12.80
N ALA A 186 9.90 7.30 -12.19
CA ALA A 186 11.00 6.68 -12.93
C ALA A 186 10.58 5.47 -13.78
N ASN A 187 9.54 4.74 -13.34
CA ASN A 187 9.07 3.49 -13.94
C ASN A 187 7.62 3.55 -14.45
N ARG A 188 6.82 4.53 -14.00
CA ARG A 188 5.37 4.60 -14.27
C ARG A 188 4.84 6.02 -14.23
N ARG A 189 3.62 6.21 -14.73
CA ARG A 189 2.82 7.40 -14.46
C ARG A 189 1.68 7.05 -13.52
N MET A 190 1.62 7.70 -12.37
CA MET A 190 0.61 7.45 -11.35
C MET A 190 -0.44 8.55 -11.34
N ALA A 191 -1.64 8.24 -10.86
CA ALA A 191 -2.65 9.21 -10.45
C ALA A 191 -2.65 9.26 -8.92
N LEU A 192 -2.24 10.38 -8.31
CA LEU A 192 -2.11 10.49 -6.86
C LEU A 192 -3.43 10.93 -6.24
N TYR A 193 -3.87 10.21 -5.22
CA TYR A 193 -5.07 10.49 -4.44
C TYR A 193 -4.73 10.49 -2.96
N VAL A 194 -5.53 11.24 -2.20
CA VAL A 194 -5.44 11.32 -0.75
C VAL A 194 -6.80 11.11 -0.14
N LEU A 195 -6.90 10.20 0.84
CA LEU A 195 -8.04 10.09 1.74
C LEU A 195 -7.70 10.84 3.03
N PRO A 196 -8.21 12.06 3.22
CA PRO A 196 -7.88 12.85 4.39
C PRO A 196 -8.73 12.43 5.60
N ARG A 197 -8.19 12.56 6.81
CA ARG A 197 -8.94 12.34 8.06
C ARG A 197 -10.03 13.38 8.23
N THR A 198 -9.72 14.63 7.91
CA THR A 198 -10.65 15.76 7.84
C THR A 198 -10.38 16.56 6.56
N PRO A 199 -11.33 17.36 6.04
CA PRO A 199 -11.09 18.14 4.82
C PRO A 199 -9.87 19.06 4.85
N ASP A 200 -9.47 19.55 6.04
CA ASP A 200 -8.29 20.40 6.23
C ASP A 200 -6.96 19.63 6.09
N ASP A 201 -7.02 18.29 6.12
CA ASP A 201 -5.87 17.42 5.95
C ASP A 201 -5.58 17.13 4.47
N ILE A 202 -6.11 17.87 3.50
CA ILE A 202 -5.68 17.75 2.09
C ILE A 202 -4.39 18.56 1.90
N PRO A 203 -3.32 18.00 1.28
CA PRO A 203 -2.10 18.75 0.97
C PRO A 203 -2.42 20.00 0.15
N ARG A 204 -1.70 21.10 0.43
CA ARG A 204 -1.83 22.32 -0.38
C ARG A 204 -1.16 22.10 -1.74
N ALA A 205 -1.76 22.70 -2.76
CA ALA A 205 -1.25 22.69 -4.14
C ALA A 205 -0.01 23.59 -4.30
#